data_AF-A0A1M7R2Y1-F1
#
_entry.id   AF-A0A1M7R2Y1-F1
#
_cell.length_a   1.000
_cell.length_b   1.000
_cell.length_c   1.000
_cell.angle_alpha   90.00
_cell.angle_beta   90.00
_cell.angle_gamma   90.00
#
_symmetry.space_group_name_H-M   'P 1'
#
loop_
_entity.id
_entity.type
_entity.pdbx_description
1 polymer ?
#
loop_
_entity_poly.entity_id
_entity_poly.type
_entity_poly.pdbx_seq_one_letter_code
_entity_poly.pdbx_strand_id
1 'polypeptide(L)'
;MNLPLLNRAALALISVTVLASCGGGSDDNEAGAPQAFNVSPATISVKNAKGTCASGFLGEVFVYGGAAPYYLNNTFPGGIILNKTRVEEAGGSFTVTLNGVCMDPGLINVVDKLNKQVTVSVSSPFVEP
;
A
#
# COMPACT_ATOMS: atom_id res chain seq x y z
N MET A 1 67.80 -48.22 11.33
CA MET A 1 68.24 -47.30 10.26
C MET A 1 67.69 -47.80 8.93
N ASN A 2 67.19 -46.84 8.15
CA ASN A 2 66.88 -46.85 6.71
C ASN A 2 65.50 -47.40 6.27
N LEU A 3 64.61 -46.42 6.01
CA LEU A 3 63.54 -46.51 5.01
C LEU A 3 64.13 -46.65 3.60
N PRO A 4 63.32 -47.17 2.66
CA PRO A 4 63.27 -46.59 1.32
C PRO A 4 61.89 -46.01 0.98
N LEU A 5 61.98 -44.87 0.32
CA LEU A 5 60.94 -44.00 -0.23
C LEU A 5 60.41 -44.49 -1.59
N LEU A 6 59.25 -43.94 -1.98
CA LEU A 6 58.63 -43.86 -3.31
C LEU A 6 57.99 -45.17 -3.81
N ASN A 7 56.74 -45.21 -4.28
CA ASN A 7 56.24 -44.38 -5.37
C ASN A 7 54.71 -44.62 -5.60
N ARG A 8 54.05 -43.62 -6.22
CA ARG A 8 52.74 -43.66 -6.94
C ARG A 8 51.48 -43.75 -6.08
N ALA A 9 50.38 -43.08 -6.37
CA ALA A 9 49.98 -41.99 -7.24
C ALA A 9 48.48 -41.81 -6.95
N ALA A 10 48.01 -40.55 -6.93
CA ALA A 10 46.66 -40.09 -7.25
C ALA A 10 45.43 -40.92 -6.85
N LEU A 11 44.53 -40.33 -6.06
CA LEU A 11 43.06 -40.44 -6.08
C LEU A 11 42.56 -39.93 -4.71
N ALA A 12 41.59 -39.04 -4.54
CA ALA A 12 40.72 -38.32 -5.45
C ALA A 12 40.21 -37.11 -4.67
N LEU A 13 40.09 -35.98 -5.37
CA LEU A 13 39.34 -34.81 -4.92
C LEU A 13 37.87 -35.21 -4.70
N ILE A 14 37.33 -34.99 -3.50
CA ILE A 14 35.89 -34.93 -3.29
C ILE A 14 35.57 -33.52 -2.81
N SER A 15 35.25 -32.67 -3.77
CA SER A 15 34.68 -31.34 -3.58
C SER A 15 33.31 -31.49 -2.92
N VAL A 16 33.18 -31.01 -1.69
CA VAL A 16 31.88 -30.85 -1.03
C VAL A 16 31.18 -29.67 -1.69
N THR A 17 30.27 -29.94 -2.63
CA THR A 17 29.35 -28.95 -3.17
C THR A 17 28.32 -28.63 -2.09
N VAL A 18 28.38 -27.39 -1.59
CA VAL A 18 27.34 -26.81 -0.74
C VAL A 18 26.09 -26.69 -1.59
N LEU A 19 25.07 -27.52 -1.34
CA LEU A 19 23.72 -27.27 -1.86
C LEU A 19 23.19 -26.02 -1.14
N ALA A 20 23.36 -24.87 -1.79
CA ALA A 20 22.49 -23.74 -1.59
C ALA A 20 21.11 -24.10 -2.16
N SER A 21 20.24 -24.71 -1.36
CA SER A 21 18.81 -24.77 -1.66
C SER A 21 18.01 -24.51 -0.39
N CYS A 22 17.91 -23.24 -0.03
CA CYS A 22 16.82 -22.78 0.83
C CYS A 22 16.03 -21.75 0.04
N GLY A 23 14.91 -22.21 -0.52
CA GLY A 23 13.70 -21.45 -0.82
C GLY A 23 13.86 -20.16 -1.61
N GLY A 24 13.73 -20.25 -2.93
CA GLY A 24 13.12 -19.17 -3.69
C GLY A 24 11.70 -18.96 -3.15
N GLY A 25 11.48 -17.85 -2.46
CA GLY A 25 10.15 -17.43 -2.04
C GLY A 25 9.35 -17.12 -3.28
N SER A 26 8.30 -17.91 -3.49
CA SER A 26 7.29 -17.69 -4.49
C SER A 26 6.71 -16.28 -4.35
N ASP A 27 6.94 -15.43 -5.33
CA ASP A 27 5.96 -14.40 -5.63
C ASP A 27 4.82 -15.12 -6.35
N ASP A 28 3.82 -15.51 -5.57
CA ASP A 28 2.60 -16.22 -5.96
C ASP A 28 1.73 -15.40 -6.94
N ASN A 29 2.26 -15.13 -8.14
CA ASN A 29 1.50 -14.53 -9.25
C ASN A 29 1.05 -15.59 -10.27
N GLU A 30 0.89 -16.84 -9.82
CA GLU A 30 0.26 -17.90 -10.62
C GLU A 30 -1.18 -18.14 -10.14
N ALA A 31 -2.12 -17.98 -11.08
CA ALA A 31 -3.56 -18.24 -10.99
C ALA A 31 -4.43 -17.23 -10.18
N GLY A 32 -4.81 -16.12 -10.83
CA GLY A 32 -6.07 -15.42 -10.50
C GLY A 32 -6.15 -14.82 -9.08
N ALA A 33 -5.03 -14.45 -8.48
CA ALA A 33 -4.99 -13.86 -7.15
C ALA A 33 -5.93 -12.65 -7.07
N PRO A 34 -6.79 -12.56 -6.02
CA PRO A 34 -7.64 -11.38 -5.83
C PRO A 34 -6.72 -10.15 -5.81
N GLN A 35 -6.99 -9.20 -6.70
CA GLN A 35 -6.27 -7.92 -6.75
C GLN A 35 -6.07 -7.41 -5.31
N ALA A 36 -4.83 -7.05 -4.97
CA ALA A 36 -4.51 -6.58 -3.62
C ALA A 36 -5.41 -5.40 -3.27
N PHE A 37 -5.97 -5.39 -2.06
CA PHE A 37 -6.88 -4.33 -1.65
C PHE A 37 -6.12 -2.99 -1.62
N ASN A 38 -6.57 -2.03 -2.42
CA ASN A 38 -5.89 -0.77 -2.63
C ASN A 38 -6.87 0.37 -2.99
N VAL A 39 -6.42 1.61 -2.85
CA VAL A 39 -7.11 2.83 -3.27
C VAL A 39 -6.20 3.67 -4.14
N SER A 40 -6.78 4.38 -5.10
CA SER A 40 -6.04 5.30 -5.96
C SER A 40 -6.84 6.57 -6.24
N PRO A 41 -6.26 7.77 -6.00
CA PRO A 41 -5.00 7.99 -5.28
C PRO A 41 -5.12 7.65 -3.78
N ALA A 42 -4.03 7.17 -3.17
CA ALA A 42 -3.96 6.95 -1.72
C ALA A 42 -3.64 8.23 -0.92
N THR A 43 -3.15 9.26 -1.60
CA THR A 43 -2.86 10.57 -1.00
C THR A 43 -3.39 11.66 -1.89
N ILE A 44 -4.11 12.62 -1.32
CA ILE A 44 -4.58 13.83 -2.00
C ILE A 44 -4.16 15.03 -1.17
N SER A 45 -3.44 15.96 -1.78
CA SER A 45 -3.02 17.18 -1.12
C SER A 45 -3.28 18.40 -1.98
N VAL A 46 -3.56 19.52 -1.32
CA VAL A 46 -3.75 20.82 -1.96
C VAL A 46 -2.81 21.84 -1.32
N LYS A 47 -2.23 22.70 -2.16
CA LYS A 47 -1.43 23.83 -1.69
C LYS A 47 -2.37 25.02 -1.50
N ASN A 48 -2.44 25.51 -0.27
CA ASN A 48 -3.27 26.64 0.09
C ASN A 48 -2.54 27.97 -0.16
N ALA A 49 -3.31 29.03 -0.42
CA ALA A 49 -2.79 30.39 -0.33
C ALA A 49 -2.56 30.76 1.15
N LYS A 50 -1.63 31.68 1.39
CA LYS A 50 -1.30 32.20 2.72
C LYS A 50 -2.56 32.69 3.45
N GLY A 51 -2.74 32.27 4.70
CA GLY A 51 -3.89 32.63 5.54
C GLY A 51 -5.22 31.98 5.15
N THR A 52 -5.23 31.00 4.22
CA THR A 52 -6.46 30.37 3.73
C THR A 52 -6.43 28.85 3.83
N CYS A 53 -7.60 28.22 3.79
CA CYS A 53 -7.76 26.78 3.74
C CYS A 53 -8.61 26.42 2.51
N ALA A 54 -8.24 25.37 1.77
CA ALA A 54 -8.99 24.93 0.60
C ALA A 54 -10.41 24.47 0.96
N SER A 55 -11.34 24.79 0.07
CA SER A 55 -12.73 24.34 0.11
C SER A 55 -13.18 23.92 -1.30
N GLY A 56 -14.24 23.11 -1.36
CA GLY A 56 -14.78 22.62 -2.62
C GLY A 56 -14.23 21.25 -3.03
N PHE A 57 -14.50 20.86 -4.27
CA PHE A 57 -14.12 19.56 -4.81
C PHE A 57 -12.59 19.41 -4.79
N LEU A 58 -12.12 18.30 -4.22
CA LEU A 58 -10.69 18.00 -4.15
C LEU A 58 -10.28 16.89 -5.12
N GLY A 59 -11.06 15.82 -5.19
CA GLY A 59 -10.74 14.70 -6.08
C GLY A 59 -11.69 13.51 -5.94
N GLU A 60 -11.48 12.54 -6.82
CA GLU A 60 -12.17 11.26 -6.83
C GLU A 60 -11.17 10.14 -6.51
N VAL A 61 -11.56 9.23 -5.62
CA VAL A 61 -10.77 8.06 -5.20
C VAL A 61 -11.48 6.82 -5.69
N PHE A 62 -10.72 5.93 -6.33
CA PHE A 62 -11.17 4.62 -6.79
C PHE A 62 -10.68 3.52 -5.86
N VAL A 63 -11.52 2.51 -5.64
CA VAL A 63 -11.23 1.36 -4.77
C VAL A 63 -11.02 0.13 -5.63
N TYR A 64 -9.89 -0.55 -5.47
CA TYR A 64 -9.51 -1.74 -6.24
C TYR A 64 -9.21 -2.91 -5.32
N GLY A 65 -9.46 -4.13 -5.81
CA GLY A 65 -9.17 -5.34 -5.05
C GLY A 65 -9.98 -5.49 -3.77
N GLY A 66 -9.56 -6.41 -2.90
CA GLY A 66 -10.31 -6.72 -1.68
C GLY A 66 -11.72 -7.24 -1.97
N ALA A 67 -12.64 -7.09 -1.02
CA ALA A 67 -13.97 -7.68 -1.09
C ALA A 67 -15.07 -6.63 -0.89
N ALA A 68 -15.71 -6.22 -1.99
CA ALA A 68 -16.85 -5.32 -1.96
C ALA A 68 -18.05 -5.92 -1.19
N PRO A 69 -18.88 -5.10 -0.53
CA PRO A 69 -18.86 -3.63 -0.51
C PRO A 69 -17.79 -3.04 0.44
N TYR A 70 -17.43 -1.78 0.20
CA TYR A 70 -16.46 -1.02 0.99
C TYR A 70 -17.13 0.09 1.78
N TYR A 71 -16.79 0.22 3.05
CA TYR A 71 -17.27 1.25 3.96
C TYR A 71 -16.22 2.35 4.12
N LEU A 72 -16.68 3.60 4.06
CA LEU A 72 -15.82 4.78 4.14
C LEU A 72 -15.98 5.42 5.52
N ASN A 73 -14.92 5.39 6.32
CA ASN A 73 -14.87 6.01 7.63
C ASN A 73 -13.95 7.23 7.62
N ASN A 74 -14.54 8.41 7.65
CA ASN A 74 -13.83 9.69 7.68
C ASN A 74 -13.47 10.07 9.12
N THR A 75 -12.17 10.15 9.43
CA THR A 75 -11.69 10.50 10.77
C THR A 75 -11.73 12.01 11.05
N PHE A 76 -12.01 12.83 10.03
CA PHE A 76 -12.03 14.29 10.13
C PHE A 76 -13.28 14.92 9.46
N PRO A 77 -14.49 14.63 9.97
CA PRO A 77 -15.75 15.09 9.36
C PRO A 77 -15.96 16.61 9.39
N GLY A 78 -15.20 17.36 10.19
CA GLY A 78 -15.25 18.82 10.19
C GLY A 78 -14.64 19.47 8.94
N GLY A 79 -13.66 18.79 8.30
CA GLY A 79 -12.94 19.31 7.14
C GLY A 79 -13.13 18.51 5.85
N ILE A 80 -13.40 17.21 5.95
CA ILE A 80 -13.60 16.30 4.82
C ILE A 80 -15.09 15.98 4.67
N ILE A 81 -15.62 16.11 3.46
CA ILE A 81 -16.96 15.70 3.08
C ILE A 81 -16.85 14.63 2.00
N LEU A 82 -17.51 13.48 2.24
CA LEU A 82 -17.62 12.40 1.26
C LEU A 82 -19.00 12.43 0.63
N ASN A 83 -19.09 12.18 -0.69
CA ASN A 83 -20.40 12.12 -1.37
C ASN A 83 -21.21 10.87 -1.02
N LYS A 84 -20.56 9.85 -0.46
CA LYS A 84 -21.15 8.59 -0.03
C LYS A 84 -20.36 8.03 1.14
N THR A 85 -20.96 7.10 1.89
CA THR A 85 -20.28 6.35 2.98
C THR A 85 -19.96 4.92 2.60
N ARG A 86 -20.32 4.52 1.37
CA ARG A 86 -20.24 3.14 0.89
C ARG A 86 -19.99 3.07 -0.61
N VAL A 87 -19.15 2.13 -1.03
CA VAL A 87 -18.88 1.79 -2.44
C VAL A 87 -19.30 0.34 -2.64
N GLU A 88 -20.28 0.11 -3.51
CA GLU A 88 -20.94 -1.21 -3.63
C GLU A 88 -20.13 -2.23 -4.44
N GLU A 89 -19.33 -1.76 -5.39
CA GLU A 89 -18.65 -2.61 -6.38
C GLU A 89 -17.14 -2.34 -6.41
N ALA A 90 -16.37 -3.38 -6.73
CA ALA A 90 -14.94 -3.25 -6.99
C ALA A 90 -14.69 -2.38 -8.23
N GLY A 91 -13.72 -1.48 -8.17
CA GLY A 91 -13.49 -0.45 -9.19
C GLY A 91 -14.39 0.77 -9.04
N GLY A 92 -15.34 0.75 -8.10
CA GLY A 92 -16.15 1.93 -7.77
C GLY A 92 -15.33 3.03 -7.09
N SER A 93 -15.92 4.23 -7.04
CA SER A 93 -15.26 5.43 -6.54
C SER A 93 -16.04 6.17 -5.48
N PHE A 94 -15.42 7.17 -4.84
CA PHE A 94 -16.08 8.20 -4.06
C PHE A 94 -15.36 9.54 -4.20
N THR A 95 -16.09 10.62 -3.95
CA THR A 95 -15.60 11.99 -4.10
C THR A 95 -15.25 12.57 -2.74
N VAL A 96 -14.13 13.27 -2.69
CA VAL A 96 -13.64 14.03 -1.54
C VAL A 96 -13.81 15.51 -1.82
N THR A 97 -14.49 16.20 -0.90
CA THR A 97 -14.70 17.65 -0.90
C THR A 97 -14.19 18.23 0.41
N LEU A 98 -13.63 19.43 0.39
CA LEU A 98 -13.15 20.15 1.58
C LEU A 98 -14.13 21.24 2.00
N ASN A 99 -14.21 21.48 3.32
CA ASN A 99 -15.09 22.50 3.93
C ASN A 99 -14.35 23.78 4.37
N GLY A 100 -13.15 24.05 3.85
CA GLY A 100 -12.41 25.26 4.24
C GLY A 100 -11.76 25.19 5.62
N VAL A 101 -11.56 23.98 6.15
CA VAL A 101 -10.80 23.76 7.39
C VAL A 101 -9.41 23.26 7.02
N CYS A 102 -8.39 23.88 7.59
CA CYS A 102 -7.01 23.44 7.41
C CYS A 102 -6.76 22.15 8.20
N MET A 103 -6.07 21.20 7.59
CA MET A 103 -5.80 19.89 8.16
C MET A 103 -4.54 19.28 7.55
N ASP A 104 -3.76 18.57 8.34
CA ASP A 104 -2.57 17.88 7.87
C ASP A 104 -2.20 16.68 8.77
N PRO A 105 -2.48 15.42 8.36
CA PRO A 105 -3.49 14.99 7.40
C PRO A 105 -4.83 14.65 8.09
N GLY A 106 -5.92 14.74 7.34
CA GLY A 106 -7.17 14.03 7.65
C GLY A 106 -7.19 12.66 6.95
N LEU A 107 -7.72 11.63 7.59
CA LEU A 107 -7.71 10.26 7.08
C LEU A 107 -9.11 9.78 6.71
N ILE A 108 -9.19 9.00 5.65
CA ILE A 108 -10.37 8.23 5.27
C ILE A 108 -9.97 6.76 5.26
N ASN A 109 -10.54 5.99 6.18
CA ASN A 109 -10.34 4.55 6.24
C ASN A 109 -11.37 3.87 5.34
N VAL A 110 -10.89 3.14 4.34
CA VAL A 110 -11.71 2.33 3.45
C VAL A 110 -11.61 0.88 3.92
N VAL A 111 -12.75 0.34 4.37
CA VAL A 111 -12.81 -0.99 4.98
C VAL A 111 -13.67 -1.90 4.11
N ASP A 112 -13.12 -3.04 3.70
CA ASP A 112 -13.86 -4.03 2.90
C ASP A 112 -14.78 -4.90 3.77
N LYS A 113 -15.64 -5.74 3.16
CA LYS A 113 -16.57 -6.60 3.92
C LYS A 113 -15.88 -7.66 4.77
N LEU A 114 -14.60 -7.94 4.51
CA LEU A 114 -13.77 -8.90 5.24
C LEU A 114 -12.93 -8.19 6.33
N ASN A 115 -13.22 -6.92 6.61
CA ASN A 115 -12.52 -6.06 7.57
C ASN A 115 -11.04 -5.80 7.23
N LYS A 116 -10.64 -5.95 5.97
CA LYS A 116 -9.36 -5.42 5.49
C LYS A 116 -9.48 -3.91 5.35
N GLN A 117 -8.39 -3.19 5.58
CA GLN A 117 -8.38 -1.73 5.56
C GLN A 117 -7.26 -1.19 4.69
N VAL A 118 -7.57 -0.13 3.96
CA VAL A 118 -6.61 0.79 3.36
C VAL A 118 -7.01 2.22 3.70
N THR A 119 -6.07 3.15 3.62
CA THR A 119 -6.29 4.54 4.06
C THR A 119 -6.00 5.50 2.93
N VAL A 120 -6.85 6.52 2.81
CA VAL A 120 -6.60 7.71 1.99
C VAL A 120 -6.17 8.84 2.91
N SER A 121 -5.02 9.44 2.63
CA SER A 121 -4.54 10.64 3.31
C SER A 121 -4.98 11.89 2.56
N VAL A 122 -5.58 12.85 3.25
CA VAL A 122 -6.03 14.11 2.67
C VAL A 122 -5.38 15.27 3.43
N SER A 123 -4.69 16.16 2.72
CA SER A 123 -3.97 17.28 3.35
C SER A 123 -4.31 18.63 2.70
N SER A 124 -4.54 19.62 3.55
CA SER A 124 -4.81 21.03 3.23
C SER A 124 -4.18 21.86 4.35
N PRO A 125 -2.84 21.97 4.38
CA PRO A 125 -2.13 22.57 5.52
C PRO A 125 -2.34 24.08 5.56
N PHE A 126 -2.36 24.65 6.76
CA PHE A 126 -2.34 26.10 6.92
C PHE A 126 -0.97 26.66 6.52
N VAL A 127 -0.96 27.76 5.76
CA VAL A 127 0.27 28.48 5.38
C VAL A 127 0.20 29.86 6.00
N GLU A 128 1.22 30.24 6.77
CA GLU A 128 1.25 31.53 7.46
C GLU A 128 1.27 32.73 6.49
N PRO A 129 0.58 33.85 6.84
CA PRO A 129 0.48 35.09 6.06
C PRO A 129 1.81 35.61 5.50
#